data_AF-A0A2P4UJM6-F1
#
_entry.id   AF-A0A2P4UJM6-F1
#
_cell.length_a   1.000
_cell.length_b   1.000
_cell.length_c   1.000
_cell.angle_alpha   90.00
_cell.angle_beta   90.00
_cell.angle_gamma   90.00
#
_symmetry.space_group_name_H-M   'P 1'
#
loop_
_entity.id
_entity.type
_entity.pdbx_description
1 polymer ?
#
loop_
_entity_poly.entity_id
_entity_poly.type
_entity_poly.pdbx_seq_one_letter_code
_entity_poly.pdbx_strand_id
1 'polypeptide(L)'
;MGLYRDEGYLALGEWEARMAALLRLLADRLTVEQVRWGTEFLAHAEHGLAIESVADWLVEQDRPVTRAELAEMTDLASELGADVLARVEQRRDHCQ
;
A
#
# COMPACT_ATOMS: atom_id res chain seq x y z
N MET A 1 25.14 -11.83 23.09
CA MET A 1 23.79 -11.27 23.19
C MET A 1 23.43 -10.71 21.83
N GLY A 2 22.35 -11.23 21.22
CA GLY A 2 22.17 -11.30 19.77
C GLY A 2 21.73 -10.03 19.07
N LEU A 3 22.35 -9.80 17.92
CA LEU A 3 22.13 -8.74 16.92
C LEU A 3 20.86 -8.98 16.07
N TYR A 4 19.73 -9.38 16.68
CA TYR A 4 18.51 -9.74 15.94
C TYR A 4 17.55 -8.54 15.73
N ARG A 5 18.04 -7.30 15.86
CA ARG A 5 17.17 -6.12 16.03
C ARG A 5 17.23 -5.08 14.92
N ASP A 6 18.17 -5.15 13.97
CA ASP A 6 18.32 -4.09 12.95
C ASP A 6 17.64 -4.43 11.62
N GLU A 7 17.66 -5.69 11.17
CA GLU A 7 17.20 -6.06 9.83
C GLU A 7 15.68 -5.87 9.63
N GLY A 8 14.87 -6.22 10.64
CA GLY A 8 13.41 -6.06 10.56
C GLY A 8 12.94 -4.60 10.59
N TYR A 9 13.66 -3.72 11.31
CA TYR A 9 13.32 -2.29 11.37
C TYR A 9 13.74 -1.56 10.09
N LEU A 10 14.88 -1.94 9.50
CA LEU A 10 15.30 -1.39 8.20
C LEU A 10 14.34 -1.80 7.09
N ALA A 11 13.92 -3.06 7.05
CA ALA A 11 12.93 -3.55 6.10
C ALA A 11 11.57 -2.83 6.26
N LEU A 12 11.11 -2.62 7.50
CA LEU A 12 9.87 -1.88 7.77
C LEU A 12 9.95 -0.42 7.34
N GLY A 13 11.07 0.25 7.63
CA GLY A 13 11.28 1.65 7.23
C GLY A 13 11.36 1.82 5.72
N GLU A 14 11.97 0.87 5.01
CA GLU A 14 11.99 0.84 3.55
C GLU A 14 10.58 0.63 2.97
N TRP A 15 9.82 -0.30 3.56
CA TRP A 15 8.42 -0.54 3.19
C TRP A 15 7.57 0.73 3.35
N GLU A 16 7.65 1.40 4.51
CA GLU A 16 6.90 2.62 4.78
C GLU A 16 7.27 3.76 3.82
N ALA A 17 8.56 3.89 3.49
CA ALA A 17 9.03 4.88 2.53
C ALA A 17 8.48 4.63 1.11
N ARG A 18 8.48 3.37 0.67
CA ARG A 18 7.91 2.97 -0.62
C ARG A 18 6.41 3.19 -0.67
N MET A 19 5.68 2.83 0.38
CA MET A 19 4.24 3.06 0.46
C MET A 19 3.89 4.55 0.47
N ALA A 20 4.67 5.38 1.18
CA ALA A 20 4.50 6.84 1.15
C ALA A 20 4.78 7.43 -0.24
N ALA A 21 5.79 6.91 -0.96
CA ALA A 21 6.08 7.32 -2.33
C ALA A 21 4.94 6.93 -3.29
N LEU A 22 4.36 5.74 -3.13
CA LEU A 22 3.20 5.29 -3.89
C LEU A 22 1.98 6.20 -3.64
N LEU A 23 1.66 6.51 -2.39
CA LEU A 23 0.59 7.47 -2.05
C LEU A 23 0.79 8.83 -2.72
N ARG A 24 2.04 9.33 -2.74
CA ARG A 24 2.37 10.59 -3.39
C ARG A 24 2.23 10.53 -4.91
N LEU A 25 2.62 9.42 -5.54
CA LEU A 25 2.45 9.18 -6.98
C LEU A 25 0.96 9.13 -7.38
N LEU A 26 0.12 8.60 -6.49
CA LEU A 26 -1.32 8.46 -6.70
C LEU A 26 -2.11 9.69 -6.24
N ALA A 27 -1.47 10.67 -5.58
CA ALA A 27 -2.17 11.79 -4.93
C ALA A 27 -3.07 12.60 -5.88
N ASP A 28 -2.66 12.79 -7.14
CA ASP A 28 -3.47 13.51 -8.13
C ASP A 28 -4.74 12.74 -8.57
N ARG A 29 -4.79 11.44 -8.28
CA ARG A 29 -5.92 10.54 -8.59
C ARG A 29 -6.78 10.25 -7.35
N LEU A 30 -6.32 10.61 -6.16
CA LEU A 30 -7.01 10.42 -4.89
C LEU A 30 -7.60 11.76 -4.41
N THR A 31 -8.61 11.69 -3.56
CA THR A 31 -9.08 12.89 -2.86
C THR A 31 -8.08 13.30 -1.78
N VAL A 32 -8.10 14.57 -1.40
CA VAL A 32 -7.27 15.07 -0.27
C VAL A 32 -7.53 14.26 1.01
N GLU A 33 -8.78 13.84 1.22
CA GLU A 33 -9.15 13.04 2.38
C GLU A 33 -8.58 11.62 2.32
N GLN A 34 -8.58 10.97 1.16
CA GLN A 34 -7.98 9.65 0.96
C GLN A 34 -6.46 9.69 1.18
N VAL A 35 -5.77 10.71 0.63
CA VAL A 35 -4.33 10.89 0.88
C VAL A 35 -4.05 11.10 2.37
N ARG A 36 -4.90 11.87 3.06
CA ARG A 36 -4.80 12.06 4.52
C ARG A 36 -4.97 10.73 5.26
N TRP A 37 -6.04 9.98 5.00
CA TRP A 37 -6.29 8.68 5.65
C TRP A 37 -5.17 7.68 5.38
N GLY A 38 -4.68 7.56 4.14
CA GLY A 38 -3.56 6.68 3.80
C GLY A 38 -2.29 7.03 4.58
N THR A 39 -2.02 8.32 4.75
CA THR A 39 -0.88 8.80 5.56
C THR A 39 -1.09 8.51 7.05
N GLU A 40 -2.32 8.65 7.56
CA GLU A 40 -2.66 8.34 8.96
C GLU A 40 -2.51 6.85 9.26
N PHE A 41 -2.96 5.96 8.38
CA PHE A 41 -2.76 4.51 8.54
C PHE A 41 -1.28 4.14 8.63
N LEU A 42 -0.43 4.75 7.80
CA LEU A 42 1.02 4.58 7.90
C LEU A 42 1.58 5.07 9.25
N ALA A 43 1.17 6.25 9.70
CA ALA A 43 1.62 6.81 10.97
C ALA A 43 1.20 5.97 12.20
N HIS A 44 0.12 5.19 12.06
CA HIS A 44 -0.38 4.28 13.09
C HIS A 44 0.09 2.82 12.94
N ALA A 45 1.03 2.55 12.02
CA ALA A 45 1.54 1.22 11.70
C ALA A 45 0.44 0.23 11.25
N GLU A 46 -0.65 0.74 10.66
CA GLU A 46 -1.72 -0.04 10.07
C GLU A 46 -1.41 -0.37 8.60
N HIS A 47 -0.24 -0.98 8.35
CA HIS A 47 0.34 -1.14 7.01
C HIS A 47 -0.56 -1.90 6.03
N GLY A 48 -1.17 -2.99 6.50
CA GLY A 48 -2.13 -3.76 5.70
C GLY A 48 -3.35 -2.93 5.31
N LEU A 49 -3.89 -2.14 6.25
CA LEU A 49 -5.03 -1.27 5.97
C LEU A 49 -4.65 -0.16 4.98
N ALA A 50 -3.47 0.43 5.14
CA ALA A 50 -2.98 1.48 4.24
C ALA A 50 -2.98 1.01 2.77
N ILE A 51 -2.42 -0.15 2.49
CA ILE A 51 -2.33 -0.66 1.11
C ILE A 51 -3.68 -1.19 0.59
N GLU A 52 -4.46 -1.84 1.45
CA GLU A 52 -5.80 -2.29 1.10
C GLU A 52 -6.72 -1.12 0.74
N SER A 53 -6.68 -0.02 1.51
CA SER A 53 -7.47 1.18 1.23
C SER A 53 -7.07 1.87 -0.06
N VAL A 54 -5.77 1.96 -0.36
CA VAL A 54 -5.31 2.53 -1.63
C VAL A 54 -5.82 1.72 -2.82
N ALA A 55 -5.74 0.39 -2.74
CA ALA A 55 -6.27 -0.49 -3.78
C ALA A 55 -7.79 -0.29 -3.97
N ASP A 56 -8.53 -0.18 -2.86
CA ASP A 56 -9.99 0.02 -2.86
C ASP A 56 -10.38 1.36 -3.50
N TRP A 57 -9.70 2.46 -3.13
CA TRP A 57 -10.01 3.78 -3.66
C TRP A 57 -9.76 3.93 -5.16
N LEU A 58 -8.73 3.27 -5.67
CA LEU A 58 -8.44 3.26 -7.11
C LEU A 58 -9.51 2.52 -7.90
N VAL A 59 -10.03 1.43 -7.35
CA VAL A 59 -11.13 0.61 -7.88
C VAL A 59 -12.44 1.40 -7.84
N GLU A 60 -12.82 1.95 -6.69
CA GLU A 60 -14.08 2.69 -6.50
C GLU A 60 -14.21 3.91 -7.42
N GLN A 61 -13.10 4.56 -7.74
CA GLN A 61 -13.09 5.75 -8.59
C GLN A 61 -12.91 5.47 -10.08
N ASP A 62 -12.89 4.18 -10.48
CA ASP A 62 -12.64 3.74 -11.86
C ASP A 62 -11.41 4.41 -12.47
N ARG A 63 -10.35 4.57 -11.64
CA ARG A 63 -9.14 5.28 -12.05
C ARG A 63 -8.20 4.31 -12.74
N PRO A 64 -7.68 4.65 -13.93
CA PRO A 64 -6.70 3.82 -14.59
C PRO A 64 -5.44 3.71 -13.73
N VAL A 65 -5.08 2.46 -13.41
CA VAL A 65 -3.83 2.11 -12.73
C VAL A 65 -2.88 1.53 -13.77
N THR A 66 -1.65 2.04 -13.80
CA THR A 66 -0.63 1.50 -14.69
C THR A 66 -0.14 0.15 -14.20
N ARG A 67 0.42 -0.66 -15.11
CA ARG A 67 1.02 -1.95 -14.74
C ARG A 67 2.14 -1.82 -13.70
N ALA A 68 2.90 -0.73 -13.74
CA ALA A 68 3.98 -0.48 -12.78
C ALA A 68 3.44 -0.18 -11.38
N GLU A 69 2.37 0.61 -11.28
CA GLU A 69 1.71 0.90 -10.00
C GLU A 69 1.04 -0.34 -9.42
N LEU A 70 0.44 -1.18 -10.27
CA LEU A 70 -0.10 -2.47 -9.85
C LEU A 70 0.99 -3.38 -9.32
N ALA A 71 2.12 -3.49 -10.04
CA ALA A 71 3.26 -4.28 -9.58
C ALA A 71 3.77 -3.79 -8.23
N GLU A 72 3.94 -2.47 -8.04
CA GLU A 72 4.38 -1.91 -6.76
C GLU A 72 3.40 -2.21 -5.61
N MET A 73 2.09 -2.08 -5.84
CA MET A 73 1.08 -2.44 -4.85
C MET A 73 1.11 -3.93 -4.50
N THR A 74 1.21 -4.80 -5.50
CA THR A 74 1.28 -6.26 -5.29
C THR A 74 2.56 -6.64 -4.53
N ASP A 75 3.70 -6.07 -4.89
CA ASP A 75 4.98 -6.33 -4.24
C ASP A 75 4.92 -5.89 -2.77
N LEU A 76 4.48 -4.66 -2.48
CA LEU A 76 4.32 -4.17 -1.12
C LEU A 76 3.32 -5.01 -0.30
N ALA A 77 2.22 -5.48 -0.90
CA ALA A 77 1.24 -6.32 -0.22
C ALA A 77 1.82 -7.71 0.09
N SER A 78 2.61 -8.27 -0.82
CA SER A 78 3.26 -9.57 -0.64
C SER A 78 4.24 -9.58 0.53
N GLU A 79 4.93 -8.46 0.78
CA GLU A 79 5.87 -8.28 1.89
C GLU A 79 5.16 -8.27 3.27
N LEU A 80 3.87 -7.90 3.31
CA LEU A 80 3.04 -7.96 4.52
C LEU A 80 2.40 -9.34 4.74
N GLY A 81 2.34 -10.18 3.70
CA GLY A 81 1.87 -11.55 3.77
C GLY A 81 0.77 -11.90 2.77
N ALA A 82 0.55 -13.21 2.58
CA ALA A 82 -0.35 -13.75 1.57
C ALA A 82 -1.81 -13.29 1.72
N ASP A 83 -2.29 -13.08 2.95
CA ASP A 83 -3.67 -12.63 3.20
C ASP A 83 -3.89 -11.20 2.70
N VAL A 84 -2.92 -10.30 2.90
CA VAL A 84 -3.00 -8.91 2.43
C VAL A 84 -2.92 -8.87 0.92
N LEU A 85 -1.99 -9.63 0.33
CA LEU A 85 -1.87 -9.81 -1.11
C LEU A 85 -3.18 -10.27 -1.74
N ALA A 86 -3.79 -11.34 -1.22
CA ALA A 86 -5.03 -11.88 -1.76
C ALA A 86 -6.18 -10.85 -1.72
N ARG A 87 -6.25 -10.04 -0.68
CA ARG A 87 -7.25 -8.97 -0.57
C ARG A 87 -7.01 -7.80 -1.53
N VAL A 88 -5.76 -7.45 -1.80
CA VAL A 88 -5.42 -6.44 -2.82
C VAL A 88 -5.75 -6.96 -4.22
N GLU A 89 -5.44 -8.23 -4.51
CA GLU A 89 -5.77 -8.87 -5.78
C GLU A 89 -7.28 -9.01 -5.98
N GLN A 90 -8.03 -9.41 -4.94
CA GLN A 90 -9.49 -9.53 -5.02
C GLN A 90 -10.16 -8.20 -5.38
N ARG A 91 -9.69 -7.09 -4.79
CA ARG A 91 -10.24 -5.75 -5.08
C ARG A 91 -10.00 -5.34 -6.54
N ARG A 92 -8.85 -5.71 -7.12
CA ARG A 92 -8.54 -5.48 -8.54
C ARG A 92 -9.52 -6.20 -9.47
N ASP A 93 -9.82 -7.47 -9.18
CA ASP A 93 -10.62 -8.31 -10.08
C ASP A 93 -12.11 -7.92 -10.10
N HIS A 94 -12.55 -7.10 -9.14
CA HIS A 94 -13.91 -6.53 -9.12
C HIS A 94 -14.14 -5.40 -10.14
N CYS A 95 -13.10 -4.92 -10.81
CA CYS A 95 -13.15 -3.86 -11.83
C CYS A 95 -12.98 -4.34 -13.28
N GLN A 96 -12.78 -5.64 -13.54
CA GLN A 96 -12.72 -6.21 -14.90
C GLN A 96 -14.07 -6.75 -15.36
#